data_AF-A0A925P572-F1
#
_entry.id   AF-A0A925P572-F1
#
_cell.length_a   1.000
_cell.length_b   1.000
_cell.length_c   1.000
_cell.angle_alpha   90.00
_cell.angle_beta   90.00
_cell.angle_gamma   90.00
#
_symmetry.space_group_name_H-M   'P 1'
#
loop_
_entity.id
_entity.type
_entity.pdbx_description
1 polymer ?
#
loop_
_entity_poly.entity_id
_entity_poly.type
_entity_poly.pdbx_seq_one_letter_code
_entity_poly.pdbx_strand_id
1 'polypeptide(L)'
;LHDAFLRRAGLRPLAQLGNEHNFVWKRGDTFLHGKGATPAWRDEQGRPLLGLIPLNMAREILIVLGADSAEHLSFCPHGAGRNLSRTAMLRPFKDADGELDPARVKQALAETTAGLDVRWFSGAPDLSESPLGYKDATKVKAQIARFGLATVVGEIEPLGCIMAGEQEEPYWAKNRREKRAAHKSARRDDQAEIAAG
;
A
#
# COMPACT_ATOMS: atom_id res chain seq x y z
N LEU A 1 -11.16 0.24 -15.61
CA LEU A 1 -11.35 -0.96 -14.77
C LEU A 1 -12.74 -0.97 -14.11
N HIS A 2 -13.10 0.05 -13.32
CA HIS A 2 -14.40 0.14 -12.64
C HIS A 2 -15.61 -0.05 -13.58
N ASP A 3 -15.65 0.63 -14.73
CA ASP A 3 -16.77 0.47 -15.67
C ASP A 3 -16.86 -0.94 -16.26
N ALA A 4 -15.71 -1.58 -16.50
CA ALA A 4 -15.68 -2.95 -17.01
C ALA A 4 -16.21 -3.94 -15.96
N PHE A 5 -15.85 -3.74 -14.69
CA PHE A 5 -16.41 -4.50 -13.57
C PHE A 5 -17.93 -4.32 -13.48
N LEU A 6 -18.41 -3.08 -13.45
CA LEU A 6 -19.84 -2.76 -13.37
C LEU A 6 -20.63 -3.38 -14.52
N ARG A 7 -20.15 -3.25 -15.77
CA ARG A 7 -20.78 -3.87 -16.94
C ARG A 7 -20.85 -5.38 -16.83
N ARG A 8 -19.77 -6.05 -16.42
CA ARG A 8 -19.72 -7.52 -16.33
C ARG A 8 -20.55 -8.06 -15.17
N ALA A 9 -20.71 -7.29 -14.10
CA ALA A 9 -21.56 -7.62 -12.96
C ALA A 9 -23.05 -7.26 -13.19
N GLY A 10 -23.39 -6.56 -14.28
CA GLY A 10 -24.75 -6.07 -14.52
C GLY A 10 -25.19 -5.00 -13.51
N LEU A 11 -24.24 -4.28 -12.90
CA LEU A 11 -24.50 -3.29 -11.87
C LEU A 11 -24.45 -1.87 -12.44
N ARG A 12 -25.19 -0.96 -11.81
CA ARG A 12 -25.11 0.48 -12.05
C ARG A 12 -24.67 1.19 -10.77
N PRO A 13 -23.70 2.12 -10.84
CA PRO A 13 -23.23 2.83 -9.65
C PRO A 13 -24.30 3.83 -9.21
N LEU A 14 -24.57 3.89 -7.90
CA LEU A 14 -25.42 4.94 -7.31
C LEU A 14 -24.64 6.24 -7.11
N ALA A 15 -23.35 6.11 -6.76
CA ALA A 15 -22.41 7.18 -6.61
C ALA A 15 -21.00 6.67 -6.96
N GLN A 16 -20.13 7.58 -7.37
CA GLN A 16 -18.72 7.31 -7.57
C GLN A 16 -17.92 8.38 -6.84
N LEU A 17 -16.92 7.93 -6.10
CA LEU A 17 -16.05 8.79 -5.32
C LEU A 17 -14.60 8.40 -5.54
N GLY A 18 -13.73 9.39 -5.48
CA GLY A 18 -12.29 9.23 -5.56
C GLY A 18 -11.60 10.47 -5.02
N ASN A 19 -10.35 10.28 -4.63
CA ASN A 19 -9.47 11.34 -4.16
C ASN A 19 -8.05 11.10 -4.67
N GLU A 20 -7.41 12.15 -5.13
CA GLU A 20 -5.98 12.14 -5.43
C GLU A 20 -5.18 12.21 -4.13
N HIS A 21 -4.08 11.48 -4.06
CA HIS A 21 -3.21 11.44 -2.88
C HIS A 21 -1.74 11.74 -3.17
N ASN A 22 -1.38 11.83 -4.45
CA ASN A 22 -0.05 12.17 -4.95
C ASN A 22 -0.25 13.23 -6.03
N PHE A 23 -0.36 14.49 -5.63
CA PHE A 23 -0.70 15.57 -6.56
C PHE A 23 -0.17 16.93 -6.05
N VAL A 24 -0.33 17.94 -6.90
CA VAL A 24 -0.09 19.34 -6.54
C VAL A 24 -1.39 20.10 -6.66
N TRP A 25 -1.85 20.70 -5.56
CA TRP A 25 -3.07 21.50 -5.52
C TRP A 25 -2.74 22.98 -5.41
N LYS A 26 -3.47 23.83 -6.12
CA LYS A 26 -3.36 25.28 -5.98
C LYS A 26 -4.49 25.78 -5.08
N ARG A 27 -4.16 26.54 -4.03
CA ARG A 27 -5.13 27.19 -3.13
C ARG A 27 -4.72 28.64 -2.93
N GLY A 28 -5.50 29.57 -3.48
CA GLY A 28 -5.07 30.97 -3.64
C GLY A 28 -3.77 31.01 -4.45
N ASP A 29 -2.73 31.64 -3.90
CA ASP A 29 -1.40 31.73 -4.52
C ASP A 29 -0.42 30.63 -4.07
N THR A 30 -0.89 29.67 -3.27
CA THR A 30 -0.05 28.60 -2.73
C THR A 30 -0.22 27.30 -3.53
N PHE A 31 0.91 26.64 -3.82
CA PHE A 31 0.94 25.29 -4.39
C PHE A 31 1.31 24.28 -3.28
N LEU A 32 0.41 23.34 -3.03
CA LEU A 32 0.51 22.32 -1.98
C LEU A 32 0.88 20.98 -2.62
N HIS A 33 2.02 20.43 -2.27
CA HIS A 33 2.48 19.13 -2.74
C HIS A 33 2.08 18.05 -1.73
N GLY A 34 1.20 17.13 -2.13
CA GLY A 34 0.85 15.98 -1.29
C GLY A 34 1.41 14.69 -1.88
N LYS A 35 1.97 13.87 -1.00
CA LYS A 35 2.42 12.51 -1.29
C LYS A 35 1.93 11.59 -0.18
N GLY A 36 0.99 10.70 -0.50
CA GLY A 36 0.26 9.89 0.47
C GLY A 36 -0.67 10.71 1.37
N ALA A 37 -1.12 11.87 0.90
CA ALA A 37 -1.97 12.79 1.64
C ALA A 37 -3.15 13.24 0.77
N THR A 38 -4.34 13.26 1.38
CA THR A 38 -5.60 13.64 0.72
C THR A 38 -6.05 15.01 1.23
N PRO A 39 -6.50 15.92 0.34
CA PRO A 39 -7.10 17.18 0.76
C PRO A 39 -8.28 16.97 1.70
N ALA A 40 -8.32 17.74 2.77
CA ALA A 40 -9.32 17.67 3.83
C ALA A 40 -9.90 19.06 4.14
N TRP A 41 -9.88 19.98 3.18
CA TRP A 41 -10.48 21.32 3.29
C TRP A 41 -11.97 21.32 2.89
N ARG A 42 -12.55 22.51 2.79
CA ARG A 42 -13.92 22.73 2.32
C ARG A 42 -13.96 23.05 0.82
N ASP A 43 -15.04 22.63 0.15
CA ASP A 43 -15.33 23.05 -1.21
C ASP A 43 -15.72 24.54 -1.29
N GLU A 44 -15.98 25.03 -2.50
CA GLU A 44 -16.34 26.43 -2.76
C GLU A 44 -17.63 26.85 -2.05
N GLN A 45 -18.50 25.90 -1.69
CA GLN A 45 -19.74 26.13 -0.97
C GLN A 45 -19.57 25.98 0.55
N GLY A 46 -18.35 25.79 1.04
CA GLY A 46 -18.04 25.65 2.46
C GLY A 46 -18.34 24.27 3.03
N ARG A 47 -18.67 23.27 2.20
CA ARG A 47 -18.94 21.89 2.65
C ARG A 47 -17.62 21.13 2.80
N PRO A 48 -17.47 20.28 3.83
CA PRO A 48 -16.26 19.48 3.95
C PRO A 48 -16.10 18.53 2.76
N LEU A 49 -14.88 18.41 2.25
CA LEU A 49 -14.60 17.43 1.20
C LEU A 49 -14.78 16.00 1.73
N LEU A 50 -15.41 15.16 0.91
CA LEU A 50 -15.56 13.73 1.15
C LEU A 50 -14.31 13.01 0.64
N GLY A 51 -13.67 12.21 1.48
CA GLY A 51 -12.43 11.50 1.18
C GLY A 51 -12.52 10.01 1.49
N LEU A 52 -11.71 9.22 0.78
CA LEU A 52 -11.50 7.80 1.07
C LEU A 52 -10.08 7.58 1.61
N ILE A 53 -9.99 6.82 2.70
CA ILE A 53 -8.74 6.40 3.32
C ILE A 53 -8.69 4.87 3.35
N PRO A 54 -8.21 4.22 2.28
CA PRO A 54 -7.95 2.78 2.29
C PRO A 54 -6.79 2.46 3.25
N LEU A 55 -7.04 1.60 4.24
CA LEU A 55 -6.03 1.27 5.25
C LEU A 55 -5.01 0.27 4.69
N ASN A 56 -5.47 -0.92 4.28
CA ASN A 56 -4.71 -1.90 3.52
C ASN A 56 -5.68 -2.88 2.82
N MET A 57 -5.15 -3.89 2.11
CA MET A 57 -5.95 -4.84 1.33
C MET A 57 -6.94 -5.72 2.14
N ALA A 58 -6.75 -5.83 3.45
CA ALA A 58 -7.57 -6.67 4.34
C ALA A 58 -8.32 -5.87 5.42
N ARG A 59 -8.33 -4.53 5.30
CA ARG A 59 -8.92 -3.63 6.29
C ARG A 59 -9.89 -2.67 5.63
N GLU A 60 -10.72 -2.07 6.45
CA GLU A 60 -11.76 -1.13 6.05
C GLU A 60 -11.20 0.05 5.24
N ILE A 61 -12.02 0.56 4.31
CA ILE A 61 -11.81 1.85 3.68
C ILE A 61 -12.65 2.85 4.46
N LEU A 62 -12.01 3.84 5.08
CA LEU A 62 -12.72 4.88 5.82
C LEU A 62 -13.29 5.90 4.84
N ILE A 63 -14.56 6.25 5.04
CA ILE A 63 -15.21 7.39 4.40
C ILE A 63 -15.14 8.54 5.40
N VAL A 64 -14.52 9.65 5.00
CA VAL A 64 -14.26 10.77 5.90
C VAL A 64 -14.71 12.11 5.34
N LEU A 65 -15.07 13.03 6.23
CA LEU A 65 -15.27 14.44 5.92
C LEU A 65 -14.10 15.26 6.45
N GLY A 66 -13.46 16.04 5.58
CA GLY A 66 -12.31 16.86 5.93
C GLY A 66 -12.60 17.86 7.05
N ALA A 67 -11.68 17.98 8.01
CA ALA A 67 -11.83 18.88 9.15
C ALA A 67 -11.35 20.32 8.88
N ASP A 68 -10.69 20.55 7.75
CA ASP A 68 -10.09 21.82 7.36
C ASP A 68 -9.11 22.39 8.42
N SER A 69 -8.30 21.51 9.01
CA SER A 69 -7.36 21.86 10.07
C SER A 69 -6.20 22.70 9.54
N ALA A 70 -6.12 23.97 9.93
CA ALA A 70 -5.04 24.87 9.55
C ALA A 70 -3.65 24.39 10.02
N GLU A 71 -3.58 23.77 11.20
CA GLU A 71 -2.33 23.20 11.76
C GLU A 71 -1.76 22.10 10.85
N HIS A 72 -2.61 21.40 10.10
CA HIS A 72 -2.25 20.28 9.24
C HIS A 72 -2.40 20.62 7.76
N LEU A 73 -2.37 21.91 7.42
CA LEU A 73 -2.54 22.45 6.05
C LEU A 73 -3.80 21.95 5.34
N SER A 74 -4.82 21.59 6.11
CA SER A 74 -6.07 20.98 5.65
C SER A 74 -5.85 19.70 4.83
N PHE A 75 -4.94 18.82 5.26
CA PHE A 75 -4.75 17.47 4.70
C PHE A 75 -5.02 16.38 5.73
N CYS A 76 -5.38 15.20 5.23
CA CYS A 76 -5.48 13.96 6.00
C CYS A 76 -4.66 12.83 5.36
N PRO A 77 -4.37 11.74 6.08
CA PRO A 77 -3.65 10.58 5.53
C PRO A 77 -4.45 9.93 4.40
N HIS A 78 -3.78 9.39 3.38
CA HIS A 78 -4.44 8.57 2.37
C HIS A 78 -4.55 7.08 2.75
N GLY A 79 -3.67 6.57 3.60
CA GLY A 79 -3.72 5.18 4.02
C GLY A 79 -2.79 4.91 5.19
N ALA A 80 -2.59 3.63 5.54
CA ALA A 80 -1.85 3.29 6.75
C ALA A 80 -0.35 3.61 6.69
N GLY A 81 0.22 3.66 5.48
CA GLY A 81 1.67 3.79 5.29
C GLY A 81 2.43 2.58 5.82
N ARG A 82 3.77 2.60 5.70
CA ARG A 82 4.65 1.49 6.09
C ARG A 82 5.56 1.92 7.23
N ASN A 83 5.88 1.00 8.14
CA ASN A 83 6.93 1.20 9.15
C ASN A 83 8.29 0.66 8.68
N LEU A 84 8.28 -0.37 7.84
CA LEU A 84 9.48 -1.03 7.33
C LEU A 84 9.61 -0.84 5.83
N SER A 85 10.85 -0.78 5.35
CA SER A 85 11.12 -0.92 3.91
C SER A 85 10.65 -2.31 3.43
N ARG A 86 10.35 -2.44 2.12
CA ARG A 86 9.97 -3.73 1.54
C ARG A 86 11.01 -4.82 1.85
N THR A 87 12.29 -4.51 1.66
CA THR A 87 13.40 -5.43 1.96
C THR A 87 13.46 -5.84 3.43
N ALA A 88 13.28 -4.88 4.35
CA ALA A 88 13.31 -5.17 5.79
C ALA A 88 12.12 -6.04 6.21
N MET A 89 10.94 -5.77 5.66
CA MET A 89 9.74 -6.57 5.92
C MET A 89 9.90 -8.00 5.42
N LEU A 90 10.48 -8.20 4.23
CA LEU A 90 10.65 -9.54 3.64
C LEU A 90 11.74 -10.39 4.33
N ARG A 91 12.64 -9.78 5.09
CA ARG A 91 13.80 -10.46 5.69
C ARG A 91 13.45 -11.71 6.55
N PRO A 92 12.41 -11.70 7.40
CA PRO A 92 12.04 -12.86 8.22
C PRO A 92 11.45 -14.03 7.41
N PHE A 93 11.02 -13.76 6.18
CA PHE A 93 10.42 -14.74 5.27
C PHE A 93 11.44 -15.35 4.32
N LYS A 94 12.71 -14.97 4.44
CA LYS A 94 13.78 -15.50 3.61
C LYS A 94 14.42 -16.74 4.24
N ASP A 95 14.79 -17.70 3.42
CA ASP A 95 15.59 -18.87 3.77
C ASP A 95 17.08 -18.51 3.91
N ALA A 96 17.93 -19.53 4.10
CA ALA A 96 19.37 -19.36 4.25
C ALA A 96 20.06 -18.84 2.98
N ASP A 97 19.47 -19.08 1.81
CA ASP A 97 19.98 -18.63 0.52
C ASP A 97 19.51 -17.20 0.17
N GLY A 98 18.53 -16.70 0.92
CA GLY A 98 17.98 -15.36 0.81
C GLY A 98 16.74 -15.28 -0.08
N GLU A 99 16.18 -16.41 -0.46
CA GLU A 99 14.95 -16.55 -1.24
C GLU A 99 13.74 -16.63 -0.32
N LEU A 100 12.55 -16.23 -0.79
CA LEU A 100 11.34 -16.28 0.03
C LEU A 100 10.89 -17.74 0.21
N ASP A 101 10.67 -18.14 1.46
CA ASP A 101 10.10 -19.45 1.81
C ASP A 101 8.59 -19.45 1.45
N PRO A 102 8.17 -20.23 0.43
CA PRO A 102 6.79 -20.20 -0.04
C PRO A 102 5.77 -20.65 1.01
N ALA A 103 6.17 -21.56 1.91
CA ALA A 103 5.28 -22.06 2.96
C ALA A 103 5.01 -20.98 4.01
N ARG A 104 6.04 -20.25 4.42
CA ARG A 104 5.90 -19.11 5.36
C ARG A 104 5.11 -17.97 4.74
N VAL A 105 5.37 -17.63 3.48
CA VAL A 105 4.61 -16.60 2.75
C VAL A 105 3.13 -16.98 2.69
N LYS A 106 2.81 -18.22 2.29
CA LYS A 106 1.44 -18.71 2.21
C LYS A 106 0.74 -18.69 3.57
N GLN A 107 1.41 -19.15 4.63
CA GLN A 107 0.86 -19.12 5.98
C GLN A 107 0.54 -17.69 6.42
N ALA A 108 1.49 -16.77 6.28
CA ALA A 108 1.34 -15.39 6.73
C ALA A 108 0.22 -14.65 5.98
N LEU A 109 0.05 -14.93 4.67
CA LEU A 109 -1.07 -14.41 3.90
C LEU A 109 -2.40 -14.99 4.38
N ALA A 110 -2.49 -16.31 4.55
CA ALA A 110 -3.71 -16.96 5.02
C ALA A 110 -4.17 -16.42 6.39
N GLU A 111 -3.23 -16.16 7.31
CA GLU A 111 -3.51 -15.56 8.61
C GLU A 111 -3.99 -14.11 8.50
N THR A 112 -3.33 -13.31 7.66
CA THR A 112 -3.59 -11.86 7.58
C THR A 112 -4.74 -11.48 6.65
N THR A 113 -5.19 -12.39 5.79
CA THR A 113 -6.34 -12.19 4.90
C THR A 113 -7.47 -13.19 5.16
N ALA A 114 -7.51 -13.78 6.36
CA ALA A 114 -8.55 -14.71 6.75
C ALA A 114 -9.95 -14.10 6.57
N GLY A 115 -10.86 -14.86 5.95
CA GLY A 115 -12.24 -14.43 5.68
C GLY A 115 -12.44 -13.60 4.41
N LEU A 116 -11.37 -13.32 3.64
CA LEU A 116 -11.44 -12.54 2.41
C LEU A 116 -11.16 -13.39 1.16
N ASP A 117 -11.89 -13.14 0.07
CA ASP A 117 -11.54 -13.66 -1.26
C ASP A 117 -10.40 -12.83 -1.86
N VAL A 118 -9.16 -13.25 -1.59
CA VAL A 118 -7.96 -12.59 -2.12
C VAL A 118 -7.46 -13.28 -3.37
N ARG A 119 -7.27 -12.50 -4.43
CA ARG A 119 -6.77 -12.97 -5.73
C ARG A 119 -5.59 -12.13 -6.20
N TRP A 120 -4.67 -12.78 -6.90
CA TRP A 120 -3.48 -12.16 -7.47
C TRP A 120 -3.56 -12.25 -8.98
N PHE A 121 -3.64 -11.10 -9.66
CA PHE A 121 -3.83 -11.05 -11.11
C PHE A 121 -2.65 -11.70 -11.86
N SER A 122 -1.42 -11.44 -11.43
CA SER A 122 -0.19 -12.04 -11.96
C SER A 122 0.12 -13.43 -11.38
N GLY A 123 -0.82 -14.04 -10.64
CA GLY A 123 -0.68 -15.38 -10.07
C GLY A 123 0.07 -15.46 -8.74
N ALA A 124 1.30 -14.93 -8.67
CA ALA A 124 2.12 -14.99 -7.46
C ALA A 124 1.80 -13.86 -6.47
N PRO A 125 1.78 -14.13 -5.15
CA PRO A 125 1.46 -13.12 -4.15
C PRO A 125 2.62 -12.15 -3.88
N ASP A 126 2.31 -10.85 -3.77
CA ASP A 126 3.27 -9.85 -3.29
C ASP A 126 3.09 -9.62 -1.79
N LEU A 127 3.92 -10.28 -0.97
CA LEU A 127 3.90 -10.14 0.48
C LEU A 127 4.16 -8.68 0.91
N SER A 128 4.87 -7.90 0.09
CA SER A 128 5.17 -6.50 0.39
C SER A 128 3.93 -5.64 0.43
N GLU A 129 2.88 -5.95 -0.32
CA GLU A 129 1.62 -5.21 -0.33
C GLU A 129 0.53 -5.91 0.54
N SER A 130 0.91 -6.96 1.29
CA SER A 130 0.04 -7.59 2.29
C SER A 130 -0.14 -6.72 3.55
N PRO A 131 -1.11 -7.02 4.43
CA PRO A 131 -1.31 -6.28 5.67
C PRO A 131 -0.06 -6.14 6.55
N LEU A 132 0.85 -7.13 6.50
CA LEU A 132 2.13 -7.11 7.22
C LEU A 132 3.06 -5.98 6.79
N GLY A 133 2.90 -5.47 5.56
CA GLY A 133 3.68 -4.38 5.02
C GLY A 133 3.32 -3.01 5.60
N TYR A 134 2.17 -2.89 6.27
CA TYR A 134 1.59 -1.62 6.67
C TYR A 134 1.61 -1.38 8.18
N LYS A 135 1.44 -0.13 8.59
CA LYS A 135 1.17 0.20 9.99
C LYS A 135 -0.16 -0.41 10.41
N ASP A 136 -0.31 -0.61 11.70
CA ASP A 136 -1.60 -0.96 12.30
C ASP A 136 -2.65 0.09 11.92
N ALA A 137 -3.63 -0.36 11.14
CA ALA A 137 -4.77 0.41 10.65
C ALA A 137 -5.51 1.13 11.78
N THR A 138 -5.57 0.51 12.97
CA THR A 138 -6.19 1.08 14.17
C THR A 138 -5.51 2.37 14.61
N LYS A 139 -4.18 2.47 14.43
CA LYS A 139 -3.42 3.68 14.75
C LYS A 139 -3.76 4.84 13.83
N VAL A 140 -4.05 4.57 12.56
CA VAL A 140 -4.40 5.60 11.57
C VAL A 140 -5.72 6.27 11.97
N LYS A 141 -6.74 5.45 12.26
CA LYS A 141 -8.04 5.94 12.74
C LYS A 141 -7.91 6.73 14.03
N ALA A 142 -7.12 6.22 14.99
CA ALA A 142 -6.84 6.93 16.23
C ALA A 142 -6.11 8.26 16.02
N GLN A 143 -5.17 8.34 15.07
CA GLN A 143 -4.45 9.57 14.72
C GLN A 143 -5.36 10.59 14.06
N ILE A 144 -6.24 10.17 13.13
CA ILE A 144 -7.23 11.04 12.49
C ILE A 144 -8.09 11.73 13.56
N ALA A 145 -8.59 10.96 14.53
CA ALA A 145 -9.39 11.49 15.63
C ALA A 145 -8.56 12.41 16.56
N ARG A 146 -7.39 11.94 17.00
CA ARG A 146 -6.52 12.67 17.96
C ARG A 146 -6.09 14.04 17.44
N PHE A 147 -5.75 14.14 16.15
CA PHE A 147 -5.26 15.37 15.53
C PHE A 147 -6.38 16.17 14.82
N GLY A 148 -7.63 15.71 14.89
CA GLY A 148 -8.76 16.38 14.27
C GLY A 148 -8.58 16.58 12.76
N LEU A 149 -8.09 15.56 12.05
CA LEU A 149 -7.75 15.67 10.61
C LEU A 149 -8.99 15.54 9.72
N ALA A 150 -9.92 14.69 10.14
CA ALA A 150 -11.18 14.42 9.45
C ALA A 150 -12.17 13.74 10.41
N THR A 151 -13.45 13.77 10.06
CA THR A 151 -14.49 13.02 10.75
C THR A 151 -14.79 11.75 9.97
N VAL A 152 -14.69 10.58 10.60
CA VAL A 152 -15.10 9.31 9.97
C VAL A 152 -16.62 9.23 9.98
N VAL A 153 -17.23 9.10 8.79
CA VAL A 153 -18.68 9.07 8.61
C VAL A 153 -19.20 7.71 8.11
N GLY A 154 -18.29 6.82 7.72
CA GLY A 154 -18.64 5.47 7.29
C GLY A 154 -17.41 4.61 7.04
N GLU A 155 -17.63 3.32 6.92
CA GLU A 155 -16.58 2.31 6.69
C GLU A 155 -17.08 1.32 5.64
N ILE A 156 -16.19 0.96 4.71
CA ILE A 156 -16.44 -0.09 3.73
C ILE A 156 -15.60 -1.29 4.14
N GLU A 157 -16.26 -2.34 4.61
CA GLU A 157 -15.61 -3.61 4.92
C GLU A 157 -15.34 -4.40 3.62
N PRO A 158 -14.09 -4.84 3.37
CA PRO A 158 -13.79 -5.65 2.19
C PRO A 158 -14.37 -7.07 2.36
N LEU A 159 -14.98 -7.60 1.29
CA LEU A 159 -15.29 -9.03 1.17
C LEU A 159 -14.21 -9.81 0.42
N GLY A 160 -13.37 -9.09 -0.32
CA GLY A 160 -12.31 -9.64 -1.14
C GLY A 160 -11.46 -8.54 -1.73
N CYS A 161 -10.29 -8.92 -2.22
CA CYS A 161 -9.33 -7.99 -2.81
C CYS A 161 -8.63 -8.63 -4.01
N ILE A 162 -8.59 -7.93 -5.14
CA ILE A 162 -7.80 -8.33 -6.30
C ILE A 162 -6.57 -7.44 -6.34
N MET A 163 -5.42 -8.05 -6.03
CA MET A 163 -4.13 -7.39 -6.06
C MET A 163 -3.37 -7.76 -7.33
N ALA A 164 -2.43 -6.91 -7.73
CA ALA A 164 -1.65 -7.16 -8.94
C ALA A 164 -0.79 -8.44 -8.79
N GLY A 165 -0.18 -8.65 -7.62
CA GLY A 165 0.77 -9.74 -7.38
C GLY A 165 2.18 -9.37 -7.78
N GLU A 166 3.10 -10.32 -7.67
CA GLU A 166 4.46 -10.13 -8.15
C GLU A 166 4.44 -9.81 -9.65
N GLN A 167 5.09 -8.72 -10.01
CA GLN A 167 5.29 -8.33 -11.40
C GLN A 167 6.52 -9.05 -11.94
N GLU A 168 6.52 -9.36 -13.23
CA GLU A 168 7.73 -9.85 -13.90
C GLU A 168 8.89 -8.89 -13.63
N GLU A 169 10.04 -9.46 -13.26
CA GLU A 169 11.23 -8.67 -12.97
C GLU A 169 11.62 -7.88 -14.23
N PRO A 170 11.68 -6.54 -14.17
CA PRO A 170 12.12 -5.75 -15.31
C PRO A 170 13.54 -6.13 -15.74
N TYR A 171 13.83 -6.10 -17.05
CA TYR A 171 15.13 -6.54 -17.59
C TYR A 171 16.34 -5.90 -16.88
N TRP A 172 16.23 -4.63 -16.47
CA TRP A 172 17.30 -3.89 -15.80
C TRP A 172 17.54 -4.36 -14.35
N ALA A 173 16.52 -4.89 -13.68
CA ALA A 173 16.64 -5.47 -12.35
C ALA A 173 17.29 -6.86 -12.45
N LYS A 174 16.88 -7.66 -13.44
CA LYS A 174 17.48 -8.95 -13.77
C LYS A 174 18.99 -8.84 -14.02
N ASN A 175 19.40 -7.93 -14.92
CA ASN A 175 20.81 -7.69 -15.21
C ASN A 175 21.63 -7.27 -13.96
N ARG A 176 21.01 -6.53 -13.03
CA ARG A 176 21.67 -6.09 -11.79
C ARG A 176 21.83 -7.25 -10.80
N ARG A 177 20.84 -8.14 -10.73
CA ARG A 177 20.89 -9.37 -9.91
C ARG A 177 21.96 -10.32 -10.43
N GLU A 178 21.99 -10.57 -11.74
CA GLU A 178 23.00 -11.42 -12.39
C GLU A 178 24.42 -10.90 -12.15
N LYS A 179 24.64 -9.58 -12.31
CA LYS A 179 25.93 -8.94 -11.98
C LYS A 179 26.33 -9.14 -10.52
N ARG A 180 25.39 -8.99 -9.57
CA ARG A 180 25.66 -9.21 -8.13
C ARG A 180 25.94 -10.68 -7.82
N ALA A 181 25.23 -11.61 -8.45
CA ALA A 181 25.44 -13.04 -8.29
C ALA A 181 26.83 -13.45 -8.79
N ALA A 182 27.24 -12.95 -9.98
CA ALA A 182 28.59 -13.16 -10.51
C ALA A 182 29.67 -12.62 -9.55
N HIS A 183 29.48 -11.41 -9.01
CA HIS A 183 30.40 -10.81 -8.04
C HIS A 183 30.48 -11.59 -6.71
N LYS A 184 29.36 -12.20 -6.27
CA LYS A 184 29.29 -13.02 -5.06
C LYS A 184 29.95 -14.39 -5.26
N SER A 185 29.82 -14.97 -6.46
CA SER A 185 30.53 -16.21 -6.85
C SER A 185 32.03 -15.97 -6.86
N ALA A 186 32.51 -14.95 -7.59
CA ALA A 186 33.93 -14.62 -7.68
C ALA A 186 34.57 -14.42 -6.30
N ARG A 187 33.88 -13.72 -5.38
CA ARG A 187 34.37 -13.55 -4.00
C ARG A 187 34.40 -14.85 -3.18
N ARG A 188 33.51 -15.81 -3.45
CA ARG A 188 33.53 -17.12 -2.79
C ARG A 188 34.67 -17.98 -3.31
N ASP A 189 34.91 -17.93 -4.61
CA ASP A 189 35.99 -18.66 -5.26
C ASP A 189 37.36 -18.13 -4.80
N ASP A 190 37.55 -16.81 -4.79
CA ASP A 190 38.77 -16.16 -4.25
C ASP A 190 39.02 -16.52 -2.78
N GLN A 191 37.97 -16.56 -1.96
CA GLN A 191 38.09 -16.93 -0.53
C GLN A 191 38.39 -18.42 -0.32
N ALA A 192 37.86 -19.29 -1.18
CA ALA A 192 38.16 -20.72 -1.14
C ALA A 192 39.62 -21.01 -1.58
N GLU A 193 40.12 -20.27 -2.56
CA GLU A 193 41.50 -20.37 -3.03
C GLU A 193 42.51 -19.88 -1.99
N ILE A 194 42.22 -18.77 -1.30
CA ILE A 194 43.03 -18.26 -0.17
C ILE A 194 43.03 -19.24 1.02
N ALA A 195 41.94 -19.97 1.26
CA ALA A 195 41.84 -20.92 2.37
C ALA A 195 42.53 -22.27 2.10
N ALA A 196 42.87 -22.56 0.83
CA ALA A 196 43.47 -23.82 0.40
C ALA A 196 45.00 -23.76 0.20
N GLY A 197 45.60 -22.57 0.27
CA GLY A 197 47.06 -22.34 0.18
C GLY A 197 47.67 -22.00 1.54
#